data_AF-A0A925PF70-F1
#
_entry.id   AF-A0A925PF70-F1
#
_cell.length_a   1.000
_cell.length_b   1.000
_cell.length_c   1.000
_cell.angle_alpha   90.00
_cell.angle_beta   90.00
_cell.angle_gamma   90.00
#
_symmetry.space_group_name_H-M   'P 1'
#
loop_
_entity.id
_entity.type
_entity.pdbx_description
1 polymer ?
#
loop_
_entity_poly.entity_id
_entity_poly.type
_entity_poly.pdbx_seq_one_letter_code
_entity_poly.pdbx_strand_id
1 'polypeptide(L)'
;MKDFCGVNGCYDIEVFEDCEVVSVYVNRPIVYEGDGTGKYTRILPENRTGPDIEFVFEPSNEDGDCDISQFTVYSAGDDGVQAFVSMLMKEKIDKKNGLIKAIETLLEQPGAIWGETLSDNENL
;
A
#
# COMPACT_ATOMS: atom_id res chain seq x y z
N MET A 1 1.65 -13.82 2.87
CA MET A 1 2.42 -13.30 4.03
C MET A 1 2.98 -11.96 3.57
N LYS A 2 2.93 -10.90 4.38
CA LYS A 2 3.48 -9.60 3.96
C LYS A 2 5.00 -9.62 4.00
N ASP A 3 5.65 -9.03 3.01
CA ASP A 3 7.11 -8.94 2.94
C ASP A 3 7.64 -7.86 3.89
N PHE A 4 6.86 -6.81 4.12
CA PHE A 4 7.21 -5.73 5.04
C PHE A 4 5.96 -5.10 5.66
N CYS A 5 6.05 -4.71 6.94
CA CYS A 5 5.03 -3.93 7.63
C CYS A 5 5.68 -2.82 8.45
N GLY A 6 5.38 -1.58 8.09
CA GLY A 6 5.68 -0.38 8.86
C GLY A 6 4.49 0.05 9.72
N VAL A 7 4.64 1.16 10.44
CA VAL A 7 3.60 1.66 11.36
C VAL A 7 2.32 2.12 10.65
N ASN A 8 2.39 2.45 9.35
CA ASN A 8 1.26 2.96 8.56
C ASN A 8 0.81 2.02 7.44
N GLY A 9 1.24 0.75 7.44
CA GLY A 9 0.82 -0.20 6.43
C GLY A 9 1.86 -1.26 6.13
N CYS A 10 1.54 -2.09 5.14
CA CYS A 10 2.38 -3.19 4.69
C CYS A 10 2.50 -3.19 3.18
N TYR A 11 3.45 -3.95 2.65
CA TYR A 11 3.39 -4.40 1.27
C TYR A 11 3.75 -5.89 1.17
N ASP A 12 3.38 -6.50 0.04
CA ASP A 12 3.96 -7.76 -0.42
C ASP A 12 4.39 -7.67 -1.88
N ILE A 13 5.23 -8.62 -2.28
CA ILE A 13 5.78 -8.77 -3.62
C ILE A 13 5.44 -10.17 -4.11
N GLU A 14 4.61 -10.25 -5.13
CA GLU A 14 4.24 -11.52 -5.77
C GLU A 14 4.89 -11.62 -7.15
N VAL A 15 5.39 -12.81 -7.49
CA VAL A 15 5.95 -13.10 -8.81
C VAL A 15 4.91 -13.85 -9.62
N PHE A 16 4.44 -13.26 -10.72
CA PHE A 16 3.50 -13.86 -11.66
C PHE A 16 4.08 -13.85 -13.06
N GLU A 17 4.34 -15.03 -13.64
CA GLU A 17 4.77 -15.17 -15.04
C GLU A 17 5.96 -14.25 -15.40
N ASP A 18 7.00 -14.27 -14.55
CA ASP A 18 8.21 -13.43 -14.65
C ASP A 18 7.99 -11.91 -14.45
N CYS A 19 6.77 -11.50 -14.11
CA CYS A 19 6.43 -10.15 -13.69
C CYS A 19 6.37 -10.08 -12.16
N GLU A 20 6.77 -8.94 -11.59
CA GLU A 20 6.68 -8.71 -10.16
C GLU A 20 5.57 -7.70 -9.88
N VAL A 21 4.71 -8.01 -8.92
CA VAL A 21 3.63 -7.14 -8.48
C VAL A 21 3.93 -6.71 -7.05
N VAL A 22 4.05 -5.41 -6.83
CA VAL A 22 4.17 -4.82 -5.49
C VAL A 22 2.80 -4.33 -5.07
N SER A 23 2.23 -4.98 -4.05
CA SER A 23 0.90 -4.67 -3.53
C SER A 23 1.04 -3.95 -2.20
N VAL A 24 0.51 -2.72 -2.11
CA VAL A 24 0.61 -1.87 -0.91
C VAL A 24 -0.72 -1.78 -0.18
N TYR A 25 -0.66 -1.93 1.13
CA TYR A 25 -1.79 -1.95 2.06
C TYR A 25 -1.60 -0.82 3.05
N VAL A 26 -2.27 0.30 2.82
CA VAL A 26 -2.20 1.48 3.67
C VAL A 26 -3.07 1.26 4.91
N ASN A 27 -2.59 1.70 6.06
CA ASN A 27 -3.33 1.72 7.33
C ASN A 27 -4.39 2.83 7.34
N ARG A 28 -5.25 2.84 6.31
CA ARG A 28 -6.33 3.79 6.13
C ARG A 28 -7.36 3.73 7.27
N PRO A 29 -8.08 4.82 7.55
CA PRO A 29 -9.16 4.84 8.53
C PRO A 29 -10.25 3.81 8.19
N ILE A 30 -10.44 2.88 9.12
CA ILE A 30 -11.54 1.93 9.32
C ILE A 30 -12.41 1.62 8.08
N VAL A 31 -11.98 0.61 7.31
CA VAL A 31 -12.94 -0.17 6.50
C VAL A 31 -13.53 -1.22 7.40
N TYR A 32 -14.82 -1.10 7.65
CA TYR A 32 -15.55 -2.13 8.35
C TYR A 32 -16.02 -3.18 7.34
N GLU A 33 -15.45 -4.38 7.39
CA GLU A 33 -16.09 -5.53 6.74
C GLU A 33 -17.21 -6.02 7.65
N GLY A 34 -18.40 -6.21 7.07
CA GLY A 34 -19.48 -6.91 7.73
C GLY A 34 -19.11 -8.37 7.85
N ASP A 35 -18.93 -8.86 9.07
CA ASP A 35 -18.63 -10.27 9.37
C ASP A 35 -19.82 -11.24 9.13
N GLY A 36 -20.83 -10.80 8.37
CA GLY A 36 -22.10 -11.50 8.20
C GLY A 36 -23.02 -11.45 9.43
N THR A 37 -22.56 -10.91 10.58
CA THR A 37 -23.34 -10.77 11.82
C THR A 37 -23.79 -9.33 12.10
N GLY A 38 -23.45 -8.40 11.20
CA GLY A 38 -23.71 -6.97 11.35
C GLY A 38 -22.73 -6.27 12.28
N LYS A 39 -21.66 -6.96 12.69
CA LYS A 39 -20.53 -6.32 13.37
C LYS A 39 -19.51 -5.88 12.34
N TYR A 40 -18.99 -4.71 12.64
CA TYR A 40 -18.09 -3.96 11.81
C TYR A 40 -16.71 -4.06 12.48
N THR A 41 -15.81 -4.83 11.86
CA THR A 41 -14.47 -5.08 12.42
C THR A 41 -13.43 -4.32 11.61
N ARG A 42 -12.52 -3.63 12.30
CA ARG A 42 -11.36 -3.01 11.65
C ARG A 42 -10.41 -4.11 11.16
N ILE A 43 -10.08 -4.09 9.87
CA ILE A 43 -9.06 -4.99 9.29
C ILE A 43 -7.73 -4.24 9.18
N LEU A 44 -6.74 -4.72 9.94
CA LEU A 44 -5.37 -4.23 9.87
C LEU A 44 -4.73 -4.58 8.51
N PRO A 45 -3.79 -3.77 7.99
CA PRO A 45 -3.13 -4.01 6.71
C PRO A 45 -2.53 -5.41 6.54
N GLU A 46 -1.91 -5.95 7.60
CA GLU A 46 -1.33 -7.30 7.63
C GLU A 46 -2.34 -8.43 7.37
N ASN A 47 -3.61 -8.19 7.66
CA ASN A 47 -4.71 -9.15 7.54
C ASN A 47 -5.64 -8.86 6.34
N ARG A 48 -5.34 -7.84 5.53
CA ARG A 48 -6.19 -7.44 4.42
C ARG A 48 -5.94 -8.31 3.19
N THR A 49 -7.02 -8.71 2.54
CA THR A 49 -7.00 -9.55 1.34
C THR A 49 -6.71 -8.75 0.06
N GLY A 50 -7.25 -7.53 -0.05
CA GLY A 50 -7.07 -6.66 -1.22
C GLY A 50 -6.13 -5.47 -0.95
N PRO A 51 -5.23 -5.12 -1.88
CA PRO A 51 -4.37 -3.95 -1.75
C PRO A 51 -5.13 -2.65 -2.00
N ASP A 52 -4.54 -1.55 -1.54
CA ASP A 52 -5.00 -0.21 -1.92
C ASP A 52 -4.38 0.24 -3.24
N ILE A 53 -3.15 -0.23 -3.48
CA ILE A 53 -2.30 0.17 -4.59
C ILE A 53 -1.54 -1.05 -5.09
N GLU A 54 -1.44 -1.21 -6.41
CA GLU A 54 -0.58 -2.20 -7.05
C GLU A 54 0.35 -1.52 -8.06
N PHE A 55 1.59 -1.97 -8.08
CA PHE A 55 2.58 -1.64 -9.10
C PHE A 55 2.98 -2.93 -9.81
N VAL A 56 2.80 -2.97 -11.13
CA VAL A 56 3.23 -4.09 -11.97
C VAL A 56 4.54 -3.72 -12.62
N PHE A 57 5.49 -4.64 -12.54
CA PHE A 57 6.79 -4.56 -13.15
C PHE A 57 6.89 -5.52 -14.31
N GLU A 58 7.26 -5.01 -15.48
CA GLU A 58 7.53 -5.82 -16.67
C GLU A 58 9.02 -5.73 -17.03
N PRO A 59 9.59 -6.81 -17.58
CA PRO A 59 10.95 -6.80 -18.10
C PRO A 59 11.09 -5.74 -19.20
N SER A 60 11.96 -4.75 -18.99
CA SER A 60 12.22 -3.68 -19.95
C SER A 60 13.34 -4.04 -20.95
N ASN A 61 14.18 -5.02 -20.61
CA ASN A 61 15.28 -5.49 -21.44
C ASN A 61 15.56 -7.00 -21.24
N GLU A 62 16.43 -7.54 -22.10
CA GLU A 62 16.90 -8.94 -22.01
C GLU A 62 17.81 -9.20 -20.78
N ASP A 63 18.25 -8.14 -20.09
CA ASP A 63 19.09 -8.22 -18.88
C ASP A 63 18.26 -8.47 -17.60
N GLY A 64 16.93 -8.47 -17.71
CA GLY A 64 16.01 -8.72 -16.59
C GLY A 64 15.79 -7.51 -15.69
N ASP A 65 16.11 -6.30 -16.14
CA ASP A 65 15.64 -5.10 -15.45
C ASP A 65 14.13 -4.99 -15.64
N CYS A 66 13.40 -4.74 -14.55
CA CYS A 66 11.96 -4.52 -14.62
C CYS A 66 11.62 -3.05 -14.36
N ASP A 67 10.88 -2.46 -15.30
CA ASP A 67 10.34 -1.10 -15.19
C ASP A 67 8.89 -1.16 -14.72
N ILE A 68 8.42 -0.09 -14.10
CA ILE A 68 7.00 0.04 -13.72
C ILE A 68 6.20 0.15 -15.01
N SER A 69 5.43 -0.89 -15.36
CA SER A 69 4.56 -0.90 -16.54
C SER A 69 3.18 -0.35 -16.22
N GLN A 70 2.67 -0.67 -15.03
CA GLN A 70 1.33 -0.29 -14.60
C GLN A 70 1.29 0.10 -13.13
N PHE A 71 0.40 1.03 -12.83
CA PHE A 71 0.04 1.45 -11.49
C PHE A 71 -1.48 1.52 -11.36
N THR A 72 -2.04 0.85 -10.36
CA THR A 72 -3.48 0.81 -10.09
C THR A 72 -3.77 1.27 -8.67
N VAL A 73 -4.74 2.16 -8.50
CA VAL A 73 -5.23 2.61 -7.18
C VAL A 73 -6.67 2.17 -7.00
N TYR A 74 -6.89 1.13 -6.20
CA TYR A 74 -8.22 0.57 -5.94
C TYR A 74 -9.04 1.45 -5.00
N SER A 75 -8.35 2.04 -4.03
CA SER A 75 -8.94 2.83 -2.95
C SER A 75 -8.82 4.34 -3.23
N ALA A 76 -8.95 4.77 -4.50
CA ALA A 76 -8.67 6.14 -4.90
C ALA A 76 -9.59 7.19 -4.25
N GLY A 77 -10.73 6.80 -3.67
CA GLY A 77 -11.61 7.70 -2.91
C GLY A 77 -11.19 7.91 -1.45
N ASP A 78 -10.12 7.26 -0.98
CA ASP A 78 -9.61 7.37 0.38
C ASP A 78 -8.51 8.44 0.47
N ASP A 79 -8.71 9.43 1.34
CA ASP A 79 -7.79 10.56 1.49
C ASP A 79 -6.38 10.12 1.90
N GLY A 80 -6.27 9.07 2.73
CA GLY A 80 -4.99 8.50 3.14
C GLY A 80 -4.26 7.87 1.95
N VAL A 81 -4.97 7.10 1.15
CA VAL A 81 -4.40 6.47 -0.06
C VAL A 81 -3.99 7.54 -1.08
N GLN A 82 -4.81 8.56 -1.31
CA GLN A 82 -4.45 9.67 -2.21
C GLN A 82 -3.20 10.42 -1.73
N ALA A 83 -3.11 10.67 -0.42
CA ALA A 83 -1.95 11.32 0.18
C ALA A 83 -0.67 10.49 0.04
N PHE A 84 -0.77 9.18 0.29
CA PHE A 84 0.33 8.25 0.10
C PHE A 84 0.85 8.28 -1.34
N VAL A 85 -0.05 8.14 -2.32
CA VAL A 85 0.28 8.21 -3.76
C VAL A 85 0.89 9.57 -4.11
N SER A 86 0.33 10.66 -3.61
CA SER A 86 0.84 12.01 -3.88
C SER A 86 2.25 12.22 -3.34
N MET A 87 2.59 11.60 -2.21
CA MET A 87 3.96 11.63 -1.67
C MET A 87 4.91 10.77 -2.49
N LEU A 88 4.47 9.57 -2.88
CA LEU A 88 5.27 8.67 -3.71
C LEU A 88 5.59 9.29 -5.08
N MET A 89 4.65 10.00 -5.70
CA MET A 89 4.84 10.66 -6.99
C MET A 89 5.79 11.88 -6.94
N LYS A 90 6.12 12.39 -5.76
CA LYS A 90 7.15 13.44 -5.60
C LYS A 90 8.56 12.86 -5.63
N GLU A 91 8.71 11.59 -5.29
CA GLU A 91 9.98 10.90 -5.36
C GLU A 91 10.34 10.63 -6.83
N LYS A 92 11.60 10.85 -7.19
CA LYS A 92 12.11 10.48 -8.51
C LYS A 92 12.36 8.98 -8.53
N ILE A 93 11.31 8.22 -8.80
CA ILE A 93 11.34 6.76 -8.85
C ILE A 93 11.48 6.34 -10.30
N ASP A 94 12.67 5.87 -10.66
CA ASP A 94 13.01 5.37 -11.98
C ASP A 94 13.19 3.85 -12.04
N LYS A 95 13.33 3.19 -10.88
CA LYS A 95 13.60 1.75 -10.76
C LYS A 95 12.84 1.10 -9.60
N LYS A 96 12.60 -0.22 -9.69
CA LYS A 96 11.96 -1.03 -8.65
C LYS A 96 12.54 -0.81 -7.25
N ASN A 97 13.85 -0.87 -7.10
CA ASN A 97 14.49 -0.69 -5.78
C ASN A 97 14.26 0.72 -5.22
N GLY A 98 14.16 1.73 -6.10
CA GLY A 98 13.78 3.09 -5.71
C GLY A 98 12.34 3.16 -5.22
N LEU A 99 11.42 2.46 -5.90
CA LEU A 99 10.01 2.35 -5.49
C LEU A 99 9.88 1.69 -4.13
N ILE A 100 10.48 0.50 -3.94
CA ILE A 100 10.39 -0.26 -2.69
C ILE A 100 10.89 0.58 -1.53
N LYS A 101 12.06 1.22 -1.67
CA LYS A 101 12.62 2.07 -0.63
C LYS A 101 11.72 3.27 -0.30
N ALA A 102 11.11 3.88 -1.31
CA ALA A 102 10.17 4.98 -1.12
C ALA A 102 8.90 4.50 -0.39
N ILE A 103 8.36 3.34 -0.77
CA ILE A 103 7.22 2.70 -0.10
C ILE A 103 7.56 2.41 1.36
N GLU A 104 8.67 1.72 1.66
CA GLU A 104 9.12 1.44 3.02
C GLU A 104 9.21 2.72 3.86
N THR A 105 9.86 3.75 3.32
CA THR A 105 10.02 5.05 4.00
C THR A 105 8.67 5.68 4.36
N LEU A 106 7.71 5.68 3.43
CA LEU A 106 6.37 6.23 3.67
C LEU A 106 5.56 5.38 4.66
N LEU A 107 5.69 4.05 4.58
CA LEU A 107 5.01 3.13 5.51
C LEU A 107 5.55 3.25 6.94
N GLU A 108 6.81 3.66 7.12
CA GLU A 108 7.42 3.88 8.43
C GLU A 108 7.20 5.29 9.00
N GLN A 109 6.75 6.26 8.20
CA GLN A 109 6.70 7.68 8.58
C GLN A 109 5.74 7.95 9.76
N PRO A 110 6.21 8.24 10.99
CA PRO A 110 5.31 8.41 12.13
C PRO A 110 4.36 9.61 11.94
N GLY A 111 3.09 9.44 12.34
CA GLY A 111 2.07 10.51 12.25
C GLY A 111 1.72 10.89 10.81
N ALA A 112 1.86 9.97 9.86
CA ALA A 112 1.43 10.20 8.49
C ALA A 112 -0.08 10.05 8.36
N ILE A 113 -0.71 10.95 7.61
CA ILE A 113 -2.17 10.98 7.42
C ILE A 113 -2.76 9.69 6.80
N TRP A 114 -1.93 8.87 6.16
CA TRP A 114 -2.31 7.57 5.61
C TRP A 114 -2.21 6.42 6.62
N GLY A 115 -1.66 6.66 7.81
CA GLY A 115 -1.69 5.71 8.94
C GLY A 115 -2.21 6.31 10.23
N GLU A 116 -2.68 7.55 10.20
CA GLU A 116 -3.42 8.16 11.30
C GLU A 116 -4.73 7.39 11.49
N THR A 117 -4.75 6.52 12.49
CA THR A 117 -5.95 6.28 13.28
C THR A 117 -6.49 7.65 13.64
N LEU A 118 -7.68 8.00 13.13
CA LEU A 118 -8.55 8.94 13.84
C LEU A 118 -8.56 8.42 15.27
N SER A 119 -7.81 9.10 16.14
CA SER A 119 -7.70 8.78 17.55
C SER A 119 -9.09 8.46 18.05
N ASP A 120 -9.21 7.36 18.78
CA ASP A 120 -10.43 6.92 19.47
C ASP A 120 -11.13 8.11 20.12
N ASN A 121 -12.00 8.79 19.38
CA ASN A 121 -13.03 9.66 19.93
C ASN A 121 -14.19 8.76 20.38
N GLU A 122 -13.87 7.67 21.10
CA GLU A 122 -14.79 6.93 21.94
C GLU A 122 -15.09 7.69 23.25
N ASN A 123 -15.09 9.04 23.22
CA ASN A 123 -15.49 9.89 24.34
C ASN A 123 -16.00 11.28 23.86
N LEU A 124 -16.99 11.32 22.96
CA LEU A 124 -17.86 12.49 22.79
C LEU A 124 -19.33 12.06 22.69
#